data_AF-A0A818EY24-F1
#
_entry.id   AF-A0A818EY24-F1
#
_cell.length_a   1.000
_cell.length_b   1.000
_cell.length_c   1.000
_cell.angle_alpha   90.00
_cell.angle_beta   90.00
_cell.angle_gamma   90.00
#
_symmetry.space_group_name_H-M   'P 1'
#
loop_
_entity.id
_entity.type
_entity.pdbx_description
1 polymer ?
#
loop_
_entity_poly.entity_id
_entity_poly.type
_entity_poly.pdbx_seq_one_letter_code
_entity_poly.pdbx_strand_id
1 'polypeptide(L)'
;MDIIKQFTLNSQQKYAFMIVTSHLDGENQIHTGSADNQLLMCVPGCGGTGKSQLIRAITQYFQLTKRGKMLRKLAPTSIAAAEIDGLTIHSFLGESRKSSKKKQTRTFRPGDTKLENEWRHVKYLIIDEMSMVGLSLLARLNRIVKTAKHINSEIPFGGVNVIFFGDYLQYSPVLDRPLYHSCASSEQITERQIDMQCAQKLISQMNCVVELSQQMRTEDLRYLELLNRLRGGQSTIEDYQLLCTRIVGNPKLQASLRQNPWNESPILVFRNTLRTQINNRAVLNKAMEMGLQPMVCVAQDYFQRKIIDDLRLRKTILELPDNKTEHLPGYLPLVPGMPVLLTENTATELGLSNGTRGIFRQLVYEESSADTQFQDKNFPTNTKFITQPKYALVEFPNCKLDSELAELQAKIIPILISEQTFLFDVKELLAENVAKAAKINRKTTKISIKRKALPLISAYSMTTHKSQDQILGKIIIDLVMPPGSVEVASVYVPLSRVKRLDDLLIIRPFEFAALQVKSSTAQREELIRLYRIENSTPKRFPISM
;
A
#
# COMPACT_ATOMS: atom_id res chain seq x y z
N MET A 1 7.82 -1.36 -32.78
CA MET A 1 6.51 -1.81 -33.31
C MET A 1 6.02 -3.07 -32.59
N ASP A 2 6.87 -4.06 -32.35
CA ASP A 2 6.41 -5.37 -31.83
C ASP A 2 5.94 -5.34 -30.36
N ILE A 3 6.61 -4.58 -29.48
CA ILE A 3 6.19 -4.45 -28.07
C ILE A 3 4.80 -3.81 -27.95
N ILE A 4 4.51 -2.78 -28.75
CA ILE A 4 3.20 -2.08 -28.74
C ILE A 4 2.07 -3.08 -29.04
N LYS A 5 2.27 -3.96 -30.03
CA LYS A 5 1.32 -5.01 -30.38
C LYS A 5 1.24 -6.09 -29.29
N GLN A 6 2.39 -6.53 -28.78
CA GLN A 6 2.46 -7.57 -27.73
C GLN A 6 1.72 -7.17 -26.45
N PHE A 7 1.85 -5.92 -26.01
CA PHE A 7 1.16 -5.43 -24.82
C PHE A 7 -0.22 -4.83 -25.10
N THR A 8 -0.67 -4.86 -26.36
CA THR A 8 -1.95 -4.29 -26.82
C THR A 8 -2.15 -2.85 -26.32
N LEU A 9 -1.13 -2.00 -26.49
CA LEU A 9 -1.18 -0.63 -25.98
C LEU A 9 -2.17 0.21 -26.79
N ASN A 10 -3.05 0.95 -26.12
CA ASN A 10 -3.93 1.93 -26.75
C ASN A 10 -3.16 3.17 -27.23
N SER A 11 -3.85 4.12 -27.88
CA SER A 11 -3.20 5.32 -28.47
C SER A 11 -2.44 6.16 -27.43
N GLN A 12 -3.03 6.40 -26.25
CA GLN A 12 -2.40 7.19 -25.18
C GLN A 12 -1.21 6.45 -24.57
N GLN A 13 -1.34 5.14 -24.32
CA GLN A 13 -0.26 4.30 -23.82
C GLN A 13 0.88 4.19 -24.82
N LYS A 14 0.56 4.04 -26.12
CA LYS A 14 1.53 4.03 -27.22
C LYS A 14 2.28 5.37 -27.28
N TYR A 15 1.58 6.50 -27.18
CA TYR A 15 2.19 7.81 -27.18
C TYR A 15 3.16 7.99 -26.00
N ALA A 16 2.73 7.67 -24.78
CA ALA A 16 3.59 7.71 -23.60
C ALA A 16 4.80 6.77 -23.74
N PHE A 17 4.59 5.55 -24.24
CA PHE A 17 5.66 4.58 -24.52
C PHE A 17 6.69 5.17 -25.49
N MET A 18 6.23 5.76 -26.60
CA MET A 18 7.10 6.34 -27.62
C MET A 18 7.91 7.53 -27.08
N ILE A 19 7.34 8.39 -26.22
CA ILE A 19 8.11 9.48 -25.57
C ILE A 19 9.31 8.90 -24.83
N VAL A 20 9.09 7.86 -24.03
CA VAL A 20 10.14 7.25 -23.23
C VAL A 20 11.19 6.57 -24.12
N THR A 21 10.77 5.83 -25.15
CA THR A 21 11.70 5.10 -26.03
C THR A 21 12.48 6.03 -26.95
N SER A 22 11.84 7.01 -27.59
CA SER A 22 12.52 7.99 -28.45
C SER A 22 13.50 8.84 -27.65
N HIS A 23 13.13 9.23 -26.41
CA HIS A 23 14.05 9.91 -25.50
C HIS A 23 15.24 9.01 -25.09
N LEU A 24 15.02 7.70 -24.93
CA LEU A 24 16.09 6.75 -24.61
C LEU A 24 17.04 6.54 -25.79
N ASP A 25 16.51 6.52 -27.01
CA ASP A 25 17.26 6.23 -28.23
C ASP A 25 17.94 7.44 -28.86
N GLY A 26 17.57 8.66 -28.45
CA GLY A 26 18.28 9.87 -28.81
C GLY A 26 17.87 10.47 -30.15
N GLU A 27 16.62 10.26 -30.59
CA GLU A 27 16.01 11.12 -31.62
C GLU A 27 15.77 12.51 -31.04
N ASN A 28 16.87 13.28 -31.07
CA ASN A 28 17.20 14.62 -30.58
C ASN A 28 18.42 14.50 -29.66
N GLN A 29 19.60 14.55 -30.28
CA GLN A 29 20.86 14.81 -29.61
C GLN A 29 20.73 16.09 -28.79
N ILE A 30 20.46 15.99 -27.49
CA ILE A 30 20.64 17.08 -26.57
C ILE A 30 21.34 16.54 -25.32
N HIS A 31 22.49 17.12 -25.03
CA HIS A 31 23.48 16.68 -24.04
C HIS A 31 22.86 16.29 -22.69
N THR A 32 23.13 15.06 -22.25
CA THR A 32 22.82 14.62 -20.88
C THR A 32 23.68 15.43 -19.90
N GLY A 33 23.06 16.34 -19.14
CA GLY A 33 23.74 17.17 -18.15
C GLY A 33 23.17 18.57 -17.94
N SER A 34 22.31 19.07 -18.85
CA SER A 34 21.55 20.30 -18.64
C SER A 34 20.14 19.99 -18.09
N ALA A 35 19.62 20.89 -17.25
CA ALA A 35 18.26 20.80 -16.70
C ALA A 35 17.17 20.74 -17.80
N ASP A 36 17.44 21.31 -18.97
CA ASP A 36 16.48 21.42 -20.07
C ASP A 36 16.13 20.07 -20.74
N ASN A 37 17.01 19.07 -20.61
CA ASN A 37 16.89 17.77 -21.28
C ASN A 37 16.41 16.65 -20.37
N GLN A 38 16.26 16.90 -19.07
CA GLN A 38 15.77 15.89 -18.16
C GLN A 38 14.29 15.60 -18.44
N LEU A 39 13.93 14.35 -18.69
CA LEU A 39 12.52 13.95 -18.76
C LEU A 39 11.95 13.85 -17.35
N LEU A 40 11.02 14.75 -17.02
CA LEU A 40 10.22 14.74 -15.80
C LEU A 40 8.76 14.53 -16.19
N MET A 41 8.43 13.27 -16.41
CA MET A 41 7.16 12.84 -16.97
C MET A 41 6.17 12.42 -15.89
N CYS A 42 4.90 12.76 -16.08
CA CYS A 42 3.78 12.30 -15.27
C CYS A 42 2.75 11.62 -16.18
N VAL A 43 2.35 10.40 -15.81
CA VAL A 43 1.35 9.60 -16.51
C VAL A 43 0.16 9.41 -15.56
N PRO A 44 -0.71 10.42 -15.43
CA PRO A 44 -1.91 10.29 -14.62
C PRO A 44 -2.95 9.41 -15.32
N GLY A 45 -3.85 8.81 -14.55
CA GLY A 45 -5.02 8.14 -15.12
C GLY A 45 -5.81 7.40 -14.06
N CYS A 46 -7.11 7.22 -14.27
CA CYS A 46 -7.97 6.52 -13.30
C CYS A 46 -7.55 5.06 -13.04
N GLY A 47 -8.11 4.45 -11.99
CA GLY A 47 -7.90 3.04 -11.71
C GLY A 47 -8.38 2.18 -12.88
N GLY A 48 -7.48 1.35 -13.44
CA GLY A 48 -7.82 0.44 -14.55
C GLY A 48 -7.44 0.93 -15.96
N THR A 49 -6.76 2.07 -16.10
CA THR A 49 -6.32 2.59 -17.43
C THR A 49 -5.06 1.94 -18.00
N GLY A 50 -4.57 0.86 -17.36
CA GLY A 50 -3.41 0.09 -17.84
C GLY A 50 -2.03 0.72 -17.57
N LYS A 51 -1.88 1.57 -16.55
CA LYS A 51 -0.58 2.14 -16.13
C LYS A 51 0.50 1.06 -15.91
N SER A 52 0.19 0.02 -15.14
CA SER A 52 1.14 -1.08 -14.88
C SER A 52 1.48 -1.87 -16.15
N GLN A 53 0.55 -2.02 -17.10
CA GLN A 53 0.80 -2.61 -18.42
C GLN A 53 1.81 -1.79 -19.22
N LEU A 54 1.69 -0.46 -19.20
CA LEU A 54 2.64 0.45 -19.83
C LEU A 54 4.04 0.37 -19.17
N ILE A 55 4.12 0.29 -17.84
CA ILE A 55 5.39 0.09 -17.12
C ILE A 55 6.07 -1.23 -17.55
N ARG A 56 5.30 -2.30 -17.73
CA ARG A 56 5.82 -3.59 -18.23
C ARG A 56 6.34 -3.47 -19.66
N ALA A 57 5.62 -2.79 -20.54
CA ALA A 57 6.06 -2.54 -21.91
C ALA A 57 7.39 -1.75 -21.95
N ILE A 58 7.49 -0.67 -21.16
CA ILE A 58 8.73 0.11 -21.02
C ILE A 58 9.86 -0.78 -20.48
N THR A 59 9.58 -1.57 -19.43
CA THR A 59 10.56 -2.51 -18.86
C THR A 59 11.09 -3.47 -19.91
N GLN A 60 10.22 -4.08 -20.70
CA GLN A 60 10.61 -5.01 -21.76
C GLN A 60 11.46 -4.31 -22.83
N TYR A 61 11.16 -3.06 -23.17
CA TYR A 61 11.98 -2.29 -24.12
C TYR A 61 13.41 -2.11 -23.62
N PHE A 62 13.58 -1.70 -22.35
CA PHE A 62 14.91 -1.57 -21.73
C PHE A 62 15.67 -2.91 -21.70
N GLN A 63 14.97 -4.03 -21.49
CA GLN A 63 15.58 -5.36 -21.50
C GLN A 63 16.05 -5.77 -22.91
N LEU A 64 15.18 -5.65 -23.92
CA LEU A 64 15.48 -6.03 -25.31
C LEU A 64 16.61 -5.17 -25.91
N THR A 65 16.68 -3.90 -25.53
CA THR A 65 17.77 -2.99 -25.95
C THR A 65 19.06 -3.17 -25.12
N LYS A 66 19.13 -4.18 -24.23
CA LYS A 66 20.26 -4.46 -23.32
C LYS A 66 20.60 -3.29 -22.38
N ARG A 67 19.63 -2.42 -22.12
CA ARG A 67 19.73 -1.23 -21.25
C ARG A 67 19.03 -1.40 -19.89
N GLY A 68 18.64 -2.62 -19.52
CA GLY A 68 17.89 -2.91 -18.28
C GLY A 68 18.48 -2.30 -17.01
N LYS A 69 19.82 -2.24 -16.89
CA LYS A 69 20.53 -1.63 -15.74
C LYS A 69 20.30 -0.11 -15.62
N MET A 70 19.79 0.55 -16.66
CA MET A 70 19.49 1.97 -16.68
C MET A 70 18.14 2.32 -16.06
N LEU A 71 17.24 1.33 -15.89
CA LEU A 71 15.89 1.54 -15.39
C LEU A 71 15.77 1.07 -13.93
N ARG A 72 15.38 1.99 -13.05
CA ARG A 72 14.96 1.68 -11.68
C ARG A 72 13.46 1.90 -11.54
N LYS A 73 12.79 1.01 -10.82
CA LYS A 73 11.34 1.07 -10.58
C LYS A 73 11.09 1.05 -9.08
N LEU A 74 10.35 2.03 -8.58
CA LEU A 74 9.97 2.17 -7.18
C LEU A 74 8.47 2.34 -7.03
N ALA A 75 7.93 1.89 -5.89
CA ALA A 75 6.55 2.14 -5.49
C ALA A 75 6.47 2.33 -3.95
N PRO A 76 5.42 2.97 -3.42
CA PRO A 76 5.27 3.18 -1.98
C PRO A 76 4.95 1.88 -1.22
N THR A 77 4.22 0.95 -1.83
CA THR A 77 3.80 -0.32 -1.21
C THR A 77 4.48 -1.53 -1.84
N SER A 78 4.61 -2.61 -1.07
CA SER A 78 5.24 -3.85 -1.56
C SER A 78 4.43 -4.53 -2.67
N ILE A 79 3.10 -4.43 -2.64
CA ILE A 79 2.21 -4.98 -3.67
C ILE A 79 2.43 -4.24 -4.99
N ALA A 80 2.37 -2.90 -4.97
CA ALA A 80 2.61 -2.09 -6.17
C ALA A 80 4.04 -2.29 -6.70
N ALA A 81 5.04 -2.38 -5.81
CA ALA A 81 6.41 -2.65 -6.20
C ALA A 81 6.55 -4.01 -6.89
N ALA A 82 5.92 -5.06 -6.36
CA ALA A 82 5.96 -6.39 -6.96
C ALA A 82 5.27 -6.43 -8.33
N GLU A 83 4.15 -5.74 -8.51
CA GLU A 83 3.37 -5.71 -9.76
C GLU A 83 4.18 -5.20 -10.97
N ILE A 84 5.15 -4.31 -10.69
CA ILE A 84 6.06 -3.72 -11.67
C ILE A 84 7.48 -4.30 -11.60
N ASP A 85 7.73 -5.40 -10.89
CA ASP A 85 9.07 -5.96 -10.63
C ASP A 85 10.08 -4.88 -10.16
N GLY A 86 9.65 -4.06 -9.21
CA GLY A 86 10.40 -2.96 -8.60
C GLY A 86 10.69 -3.18 -7.11
N LEU A 87 11.09 -2.11 -6.43
CA LEU A 87 11.35 -2.10 -4.98
C LEU A 87 10.45 -1.09 -4.29
N THR A 88 10.17 -1.29 -2.99
CA THR A 88 9.52 -0.22 -2.23
C THR A 88 10.48 0.95 -2.04
N ILE A 89 9.97 2.19 -2.07
CA ILE A 89 10.78 3.39 -1.83
C ILE A 89 11.49 3.27 -0.47
N HIS A 90 10.78 2.85 0.59
CA HIS A 90 11.37 2.68 1.92
C HIS A 90 12.47 1.62 1.99
N SER A 91 12.29 0.47 1.33
CA SER A 91 13.34 -0.56 1.25
C SER A 91 14.56 -0.03 0.51
N PHE A 92 14.33 0.76 -0.54
CA PHE A 92 15.37 1.41 -1.30
C PHE A 92 16.13 2.48 -0.49
N LEU A 93 15.44 3.31 0.30
CA LEU A 93 16.06 4.33 1.17
C LEU A 93 16.77 3.74 2.40
N GLY A 94 16.75 2.41 2.56
CA GLY A 94 17.48 1.68 3.61
C GLY A 94 16.83 1.74 5.00
N GLU A 95 15.55 2.10 5.12
CA GLU A 95 14.89 2.27 6.42
C GLU A 95 14.60 0.96 7.16
N SER A 96 14.80 -0.19 6.52
CA SER A 96 14.69 -1.50 7.17
C SER A 96 15.99 -1.98 7.84
N ARG A 97 17.00 -1.11 8.02
CA ARG A 97 18.15 -1.45 8.88
C ARG A 97 17.91 -0.98 10.31
N LYS A 98 17.25 -1.86 11.08
CA LYS A 98 17.56 -2.02 12.51
C LYS A 98 19.07 -2.32 12.63
N SER A 99 19.87 -1.27 12.75
CA SER A 99 21.25 -1.38 13.20
C SER A 99 21.58 -0.16 14.05
N SER A 100 21.18 -0.26 15.30
CA SER A 100 21.97 0.24 16.42
C SER A 100 23.36 -0.40 16.41
N LYS A 101 24.23 -0.02 15.47
CA LYS A 101 25.69 -0.27 15.53
C LYS A 101 26.47 0.89 14.92
N LYS A 102 27.25 1.53 15.80
CA LYS A 102 28.44 2.38 15.61
C LYS A 102 28.65 2.97 14.21
N LYS A 103 28.60 4.30 14.12
CA LYS A 103 29.26 5.11 13.08
C LYS A 103 30.75 4.76 13.07
N GLN A 104 31.17 3.80 12.24
CA GLN A 104 32.55 3.72 11.80
C GLN A 104 32.70 4.68 10.62
N THR A 105 33.39 5.79 10.87
CA THR A 105 33.91 6.71 9.88
C THR A 105 35.02 6.01 9.09
N ARG A 106 34.64 5.20 8.10
CA ARG A 106 35.56 4.89 6.98
C ARG A 106 35.41 6.01 5.96
N THR A 107 36.52 6.64 5.61
CA THR A 107 36.64 7.57 4.49
C THR A 107 36.45 6.80 3.19
N PHE A 108 35.20 6.74 2.71
CA PHE A 108 34.91 6.20 1.38
C PHE A 108 35.35 7.21 0.33
N ARG A 109 36.05 6.76 -0.73
CA ARG A 109 36.29 7.60 -1.90
C ARG A 109 34.95 7.83 -2.61
N PRO A 110 34.75 8.97 -3.29
CA PRO A 110 33.58 9.15 -4.17
C PRO A 110 33.48 8.00 -5.17
N GLY A 111 32.42 7.20 -5.11
CA GLY A 111 32.19 6.02 -5.97
C GLY A 111 32.31 4.66 -5.28
N ASP A 112 32.81 4.59 -4.04
CA ASP A 112 33.06 3.33 -3.32
C ASP A 112 31.89 2.90 -2.40
N THR A 113 30.83 3.70 -2.30
CA THR A 113 29.67 3.28 -1.51
C THR A 113 28.79 2.30 -2.29
N LYS A 114 28.09 1.42 -1.55
CA LYS A 114 27.10 0.50 -2.14
C LYS A 114 26.05 1.27 -2.97
N LEU A 115 25.64 2.44 -2.47
CA LEU A 115 24.63 3.29 -3.10
C LEU A 115 25.12 3.86 -4.44
N GLU A 116 26.34 4.39 -4.51
CA GLU A 116 26.90 4.92 -5.77
C GLU A 116 27.03 3.82 -6.82
N ASN A 117 27.47 2.63 -6.43
CA ASN A 117 27.54 1.49 -7.33
C ASN A 117 26.16 1.05 -7.84
N GLU A 118 25.14 1.06 -6.98
CA GLU A 118 23.75 0.75 -7.37
C GLU A 118 23.15 1.78 -8.35
N TRP A 119 23.55 3.04 -8.27
CA TRP A 119 23.04 4.14 -9.10
C TRP A 119 23.90 4.49 -10.30
N ARG A 120 25.15 4.00 -10.36
CA ARG A 120 26.13 4.33 -11.41
C ARG A 120 25.52 4.28 -12.81
N HIS A 121 24.76 3.24 -13.11
CA HIS A 121 24.18 3.01 -14.44
C HIS A 121 22.74 3.49 -14.60
N VAL A 122 22.04 3.82 -13.49
CA VAL A 122 20.62 4.22 -13.53
C VAL A 122 20.47 5.58 -14.20
N LYS A 123 19.69 5.66 -15.28
CA LYS A 123 19.35 6.93 -15.96
C LYS A 123 17.85 7.24 -15.93
N TYR A 124 17.02 6.24 -15.65
CA TYR A 124 15.57 6.36 -15.57
C TYR A 124 15.06 5.80 -14.24
N LEU A 125 14.14 6.53 -13.63
CA LEU A 125 13.45 6.16 -12.41
C LEU A 125 11.94 6.22 -12.65
N ILE A 126 11.28 5.07 -12.56
CA ILE A 126 9.81 4.99 -12.52
C ILE A 126 9.39 5.00 -11.05
N ILE A 127 8.40 5.84 -10.74
CA ILE A 127 7.72 5.87 -9.44
C ILE A 127 6.23 5.60 -9.68
N ASP A 128 5.76 4.42 -9.31
CA ASP A 128 4.34 4.06 -9.39
C ASP A 128 3.57 4.44 -8.11
N GLU A 129 2.24 4.50 -8.21
CA GLU A 129 1.33 4.93 -7.15
C GLU A 129 1.71 6.28 -6.50
N MET A 130 2.00 7.28 -7.34
CA MET A 130 2.49 8.61 -6.90
C MET A 130 1.57 9.30 -5.89
N SER A 131 0.27 8.97 -5.86
CA SER A 131 -0.70 9.57 -4.94
C SER A 131 -0.38 9.26 -3.48
N MET A 132 0.26 8.11 -3.22
CA MET A 132 0.67 7.67 -1.89
C MET A 132 2.11 8.10 -1.55
N VAL A 133 2.79 8.82 -2.45
CA VAL A 133 4.12 9.38 -2.20
C VAL A 133 3.95 10.78 -1.61
N GLY A 134 4.48 10.99 -0.41
CA GLY A 134 4.46 12.29 0.24
C GLY A 134 5.68 13.16 -0.08
N LEU A 135 5.54 14.47 0.17
CA LEU A 135 6.60 15.45 -0.06
C LEU A 135 7.87 15.13 0.73
N SER A 136 7.76 14.68 1.99
CA SER A 136 8.93 14.35 2.81
C SER A 136 9.68 13.15 2.24
N LEU A 137 8.93 12.11 1.82
CA LEU A 137 9.50 10.90 1.20
C LEU A 137 10.20 11.22 -0.13
N LEU A 138 9.58 12.05 -0.97
CA LEU A 138 10.12 12.47 -2.26
C LEU A 138 11.40 13.30 -2.10
N ALA A 139 11.42 14.23 -1.14
CA ALA A 139 12.59 15.07 -0.84
C ALA A 139 13.80 14.22 -0.46
N ARG A 140 13.57 13.23 0.42
CA ARG A 140 14.61 12.29 0.83
C ARG A 140 15.12 11.43 -0.32
N LEU A 141 14.22 10.95 -1.18
CA LEU A 141 14.60 10.21 -2.38
C LEU A 141 15.47 11.07 -3.29
N ASN A 142 15.06 12.31 -3.58
CA ASN A 142 15.83 13.27 -4.36
C ASN A 142 17.23 13.49 -3.78
N ARG A 143 17.36 13.70 -2.46
CA ARG A 143 18.65 13.86 -1.78
C ARG A 143 19.55 12.64 -1.96
N ILE A 144 19.02 11.44 -1.75
CA ILE A 144 19.77 10.19 -1.89
C ILE A 144 20.24 9.99 -3.33
N VAL A 145 19.41 10.28 -4.32
CA VAL A 145 19.80 10.16 -5.74
C VAL A 145 20.88 11.19 -6.09
N LYS A 146 20.74 12.45 -5.65
CA LYS A 146 21.78 13.50 -5.82
C LYS A 146 23.12 13.07 -5.24
N THR A 147 23.12 12.56 -4.01
CA THR A 147 24.32 12.01 -3.37
C THR A 147 24.90 10.84 -4.17
N ALA A 148 24.08 9.88 -4.58
CA ALA A 148 24.54 8.72 -5.35
C ALA A 148 25.13 9.07 -6.73
N LYS A 149 24.68 10.20 -7.30
CA LYS A 149 25.14 10.72 -8.59
C LYS A 149 26.30 11.71 -8.49
N HIS A 150 26.74 12.07 -7.29
CA HIS A 150 27.74 13.12 -7.06
C HIS A 150 27.35 14.49 -7.65
N ILE A 151 26.05 14.79 -7.67
CA ILE A 151 25.52 16.03 -8.23
C ILE A 151 24.84 16.81 -7.11
N ASN A 152 25.48 17.89 -6.68
CA ASN A 152 24.95 18.83 -5.69
C ASN A 152 24.28 20.06 -6.32
N SER A 153 23.81 19.96 -7.57
CA SER A 153 23.08 21.04 -8.26
C SER A 153 21.60 21.10 -7.86
N GLU A 154 20.91 22.20 -8.21
CA GLU A 154 19.45 22.32 -8.12
C GLU A 154 18.68 21.32 -9.00
N ILE A 155 19.34 20.70 -9.99
CA ILE A 155 18.73 19.74 -10.93
C ILE A 155 18.04 18.59 -10.15
N PRO A 156 16.73 18.37 -10.34
CA PRO A 156 16.00 17.26 -9.73
C PRO A 156 16.70 15.90 -9.90
N PHE A 157 16.72 15.09 -8.86
CA PHE A 157 17.27 13.73 -8.85
C PHE A 157 18.68 13.60 -9.47
N GLY A 158 19.51 14.64 -9.38
CA GLY A 158 20.83 14.64 -10.00
C GLY A 158 20.80 14.37 -11.52
N GLY A 159 19.76 14.84 -12.22
CA GLY A 159 19.59 14.68 -13.66
C GLY A 159 19.06 13.30 -14.11
N VAL A 160 18.66 12.42 -13.19
CA VAL A 160 17.98 11.16 -13.54
C VAL A 160 16.60 11.46 -14.10
N ASN A 161 16.25 10.88 -15.25
CA ASN A 161 14.90 11.01 -15.82
C ASN A 161 13.88 10.33 -14.91
N VAL A 162 12.79 11.00 -14.57
CA VAL A 162 11.77 10.46 -13.66
C VAL A 162 10.41 10.40 -14.33
N ILE A 163 9.76 9.25 -14.21
CA ILE A 163 8.43 9.00 -14.75
C ILE A 163 7.51 8.60 -13.59
N PHE A 164 6.57 9.46 -13.27
CA PHE A 164 5.57 9.23 -12.24
C PHE A 164 4.31 8.58 -12.84
N PHE A 165 3.81 7.52 -12.22
CA PHE A 165 2.53 6.90 -12.54
C PHE A 165 1.60 6.97 -11.33
N GLY A 166 0.30 7.19 -11.55
CA GLY A 166 -0.69 7.20 -10.47
C GLY A 166 -1.95 8.00 -10.80
N ASP A 167 -2.73 8.30 -9.76
CA ASP A 167 -3.98 9.07 -9.85
C ASP A 167 -4.10 9.96 -8.61
N TYR A 168 -4.06 11.28 -8.78
CA TYR A 168 -4.17 12.24 -7.67
C TYR A 168 -5.51 12.21 -6.93
N LEU A 169 -6.51 11.50 -7.49
CA LEU A 169 -7.82 11.29 -6.87
C LEU A 169 -7.93 9.95 -6.12
N GLN A 170 -6.84 9.18 -6.03
CA GLN A 170 -6.70 8.06 -5.10
C GLN A 170 -6.18 8.53 -3.73
N TYR A 171 -5.90 7.62 -2.80
CA TYR A 171 -5.57 8.02 -1.43
C TYR A 171 -4.27 8.84 -1.39
N SER A 172 -4.33 9.89 -0.58
CA SER A 172 -3.18 10.71 -0.17
C SER A 172 -2.19 9.91 0.69
N PRO A 173 -0.92 10.34 0.83
CA PRO A 173 0.04 9.67 1.68
C PRO A 173 -0.38 9.71 3.16
N VAL A 174 -0.16 8.60 3.87
CA VAL A 174 -0.46 8.49 5.31
C VAL A 174 0.69 9.09 6.13
N LEU A 175 0.39 9.97 7.09
CA LEU A 175 1.37 10.67 7.95
C LEU A 175 2.37 11.60 7.22
N ASP A 176 2.14 11.88 5.94
CA ASP A 176 2.91 12.85 5.15
C ASP A 176 1.97 13.80 4.39
N ARG A 177 2.51 14.82 3.73
CA ARG A 177 1.73 15.73 2.89
C ARG A 177 1.73 15.26 1.44
N PRO A 178 0.58 15.32 0.73
CA PRO A 178 0.51 14.97 -0.68
C PRO A 178 1.35 15.91 -1.55
N LEU A 179 1.71 15.44 -2.75
CA LEU A 179 2.59 16.18 -3.68
C LEU A 179 2.03 17.54 -4.14
N TYR A 180 0.71 17.71 -4.16
CA TYR A 180 0.03 18.98 -4.48
C TYR A 180 -0.13 19.91 -3.26
N HIS A 181 0.37 19.53 -2.08
CA HIS A 181 0.24 20.37 -0.90
C HIS A 181 1.10 21.63 -1.04
N SER A 182 0.48 22.79 -0.80
CA SER A 182 1.20 24.07 -0.78
C SER A 182 1.88 24.30 0.57
N CYS A 183 3.21 24.41 0.57
CA CYS A 183 3.96 24.77 1.76
C CYS A 183 3.93 26.29 1.98
N ALA A 184 3.10 26.76 2.92
CA ALA A 184 3.10 28.16 3.33
C ALA A 184 4.43 28.56 3.99
N SER A 185 4.83 29.82 3.83
CA SER A 185 5.96 30.43 4.54
C SER A 185 5.61 30.59 6.03
N SER A 186 6.15 29.72 6.88
CA SER A 186 6.09 29.86 8.33
C SER A 186 7.34 30.59 8.83
N GLU A 187 7.19 31.37 9.90
CA GLU A 187 8.28 32.13 10.55
C GLU A 187 9.38 31.23 11.14
N GLN A 188 9.07 29.96 11.44
CA GLN A 188 10.04 28.96 11.89
C GLN A 188 10.19 27.86 10.83
N ILE A 189 11.33 27.82 10.16
CA ILE A 189 11.65 26.86 9.11
C ILE A 189 12.37 25.66 9.74
N THR A 190 11.66 24.53 9.84
CA THR A 190 12.23 23.23 10.21
C THR A 190 12.88 22.56 9.00
N GLU A 191 13.87 21.68 9.20
CA GLU A 191 14.50 20.89 8.11
C GLU A 191 13.45 20.13 7.29
N ARG A 192 12.41 19.60 7.95
CA ARG A 192 11.28 18.93 7.28
C ARG A 192 10.51 19.85 6.34
N GLN A 193 10.30 21.12 6.72
CA GLN A 193 9.63 22.09 5.83
C GLN A 193 10.50 22.46 4.63
N ILE A 194 11.83 22.57 4.80
CA ILE A 194 12.77 22.79 3.69
C ILE A 194 12.70 21.63 2.70
N ASP A 195 12.76 20.40 3.22
CA ASP A 195 12.64 19.18 2.41
C ASP A 195 11.33 19.17 1.62
N MET A 196 10.20 19.46 2.28
CA MET A 196 8.90 19.52 1.62
C MET A 196 8.83 20.60 0.54
N GLN A 197 9.39 21.79 0.78
CA GLN A 197 9.47 22.86 -0.23
C GLN A 197 10.35 22.45 -1.43
N CYS A 198 11.46 21.75 -1.17
CA CYS A 198 12.32 21.22 -2.24
C CYS A 198 11.57 20.20 -3.10
N ALA A 199 10.82 19.28 -2.47
CA ALA A 199 9.98 18.33 -3.19
C ALA A 199 8.85 19.03 -3.98
N GLN A 200 8.25 20.09 -3.43
CA GLN A 200 7.22 20.84 -4.13
C GLN A 200 7.78 21.53 -5.39
N LYS A 201 8.96 22.19 -5.27
CA LYS A 201 9.68 22.77 -6.42
C LYS A 201 10.08 21.73 -7.46
N LEU A 202 10.34 20.50 -7.04
CA LEU A 202 10.65 19.40 -7.94
C LEU A 202 9.42 19.00 -8.76
N ILE A 203 8.26 18.85 -8.12
CA ILE A 203 7.00 18.49 -8.81
C ILE A 203 6.56 19.60 -9.77
N SER A 204 6.79 20.87 -9.41
CA SER A 204 6.49 21.99 -10.31
C SER A 204 7.35 22.02 -11.58
N GLN A 205 8.49 21.30 -11.60
CA GLN A 205 9.38 21.19 -12.76
C GLN A 205 8.98 20.07 -13.75
N MET A 206 7.88 19.34 -13.49
CA MET A 206 7.33 18.38 -14.45
C MET A 206 7.12 19.03 -15.82
N ASN A 207 7.57 18.35 -16.86
CA ASN A 207 7.66 18.91 -18.20
C ASN A 207 7.01 18.07 -19.31
N CYS A 208 6.50 16.89 -18.96
CA CYS A 208 5.80 16.00 -19.87
C CYS A 208 4.60 15.38 -19.13
N VAL A 209 3.40 15.48 -19.70
CA VAL A 209 2.20 14.83 -19.14
C VAL A 209 1.49 14.08 -20.25
N VAL A 210 1.10 12.83 -19.99
CA VAL A 210 0.22 12.04 -20.86
C VAL A 210 -0.85 11.40 -19.99
N GLU A 211 -2.08 11.90 -20.02
CA GLU A 211 -3.19 11.29 -19.28
C GLU A 211 -3.67 10.02 -20.00
N LEU A 212 -3.82 8.93 -19.23
CA LEU A 212 -4.50 7.73 -19.68
C LEU A 212 -5.96 7.82 -19.23
N SER A 213 -6.88 8.07 -20.16
CA SER A 213 -8.31 8.24 -19.88
C SER A 213 -9.14 7.01 -20.26
N GLN A 214 -8.66 6.16 -21.17
CA GLN A 214 -9.39 4.96 -21.57
C GLN A 214 -9.40 3.91 -20.45
N GLN A 215 -10.60 3.55 -20.00
CA GLN A 215 -10.81 2.47 -19.02
C GLN A 215 -10.63 1.10 -19.69
N MET A 216 -9.77 0.26 -19.10
CA MET A 216 -9.49 -1.10 -19.58
C MET A 216 -9.96 -2.19 -18.60
N ARG A 217 -10.37 -1.82 -17.37
CA ARG A 217 -10.80 -2.77 -16.32
C ARG A 217 -12.32 -2.96 -16.27
N THR A 218 -13.05 -1.85 -16.26
CA THR A 218 -14.52 -1.85 -16.10
C THR A 218 -15.18 -2.20 -17.42
N GLU A 219 -16.01 -3.24 -17.40
CA GLU A 219 -16.70 -3.75 -18.59
C GLU A 219 -18.12 -3.16 -18.71
N ASP A 220 -18.71 -2.76 -17.58
CA ASP A 220 -20.05 -2.17 -17.50
C ASP A 220 -19.99 -0.65 -17.71
N LEU A 221 -20.54 -0.18 -18.84
CA LEU A 221 -20.57 1.24 -19.20
C LEU A 221 -21.35 2.09 -18.19
N ARG A 222 -22.50 1.60 -17.71
CA ARG A 222 -23.33 2.33 -16.75
C ARG A 222 -22.60 2.49 -15.41
N TYR A 223 -21.90 1.44 -14.99
CA TYR A 223 -21.08 1.50 -13.78
C TYR A 223 -19.86 2.41 -13.95
N LEU A 224 -19.21 2.37 -15.12
CA LEU A 224 -18.09 3.25 -15.43
C LEU A 224 -18.47 4.73 -15.37
N GLU A 225 -19.62 5.10 -15.94
CA GLU A 225 -20.13 6.47 -15.85
C GLU A 225 -20.36 6.93 -14.41
N LEU A 226 -20.93 6.05 -13.57
CA LEU A 226 -21.09 6.30 -12.14
C LEU A 226 -19.73 6.54 -11.47
N LEU A 227 -18.72 5.69 -11.75
CA LEU A 227 -17.38 5.84 -11.19
C LEU A 227 -16.72 7.15 -11.62
N ASN A 228 -16.91 7.58 -12.88
CA ASN A 228 -16.38 8.85 -13.39
C ASN A 228 -17.03 10.06 -12.70
N ARG A 229 -18.36 10.05 -12.54
CA ARG A 229 -19.08 11.10 -11.79
C ARG A 229 -18.65 11.12 -10.33
N LEU A 230 -18.51 9.96 -9.70
CA LEU A 230 -18.03 9.83 -8.33
C LEU A 230 -16.60 10.38 -8.17
N ARG A 231 -15.69 10.03 -9.09
CA ARG A 231 -14.32 10.55 -9.13
C ARG A 231 -14.29 12.08 -9.25
N GLY A 232 -15.21 12.66 -10.00
CA GLY A 232 -15.35 14.11 -10.15
C GLY A 232 -16.12 14.83 -9.03
N GLY A 233 -16.71 14.10 -8.08
CA GLY A 233 -17.60 14.68 -7.06
C GLY A 233 -18.93 15.21 -7.65
N GLN A 234 -19.40 14.59 -8.73
CA GLN A 234 -20.60 14.94 -9.51
C GLN A 234 -21.66 13.83 -9.48
N SER A 235 -21.64 12.98 -8.45
CA SER A 235 -22.60 11.88 -8.29
C SER A 235 -24.04 12.38 -8.26
N THR A 236 -24.93 11.64 -8.92
CA THR A 236 -26.35 11.96 -9.08
C THR A 236 -27.23 11.12 -8.16
N ILE A 237 -28.51 11.46 -8.06
CA ILE A 237 -29.49 10.68 -7.28
C ILE A 237 -29.69 9.30 -7.94
N GLU A 238 -29.60 9.23 -9.27
CA GLU A 238 -29.66 7.99 -10.04
C GLU A 238 -28.47 7.08 -9.71
N ASP A 239 -27.27 7.64 -9.52
CA ASP A 239 -26.09 6.88 -9.07
C ASP A 239 -26.31 6.29 -7.67
N TYR A 240 -26.89 7.08 -6.77
CA TYR A 240 -27.24 6.62 -5.43
C TYR A 240 -28.26 5.49 -5.46
N GLN A 241 -29.36 5.66 -6.21
CA GLN A 241 -30.38 4.63 -6.37
C GLN A 241 -29.80 3.35 -6.98
N LEU A 242 -28.88 3.48 -7.94
CA LEU A 242 -28.18 2.34 -8.55
C LEU A 242 -27.38 1.56 -7.50
N LEU A 243 -26.61 2.24 -6.65
CA LEU A 243 -25.90 1.59 -5.55
C LEU A 243 -26.85 1.00 -4.50
N CYS A 244 -28.00 1.63 -4.23
CA CYS A 244 -29.00 1.07 -3.32
C CYS A 244 -29.56 -0.29 -3.78
N THR A 245 -29.53 -0.59 -5.08
CA THR A 245 -29.89 -1.93 -5.59
C THR A 245 -28.95 -3.04 -5.10
N ARG A 246 -27.74 -2.67 -4.67
CA ARG A 246 -26.68 -3.58 -4.22
C ARG A 246 -26.60 -3.71 -2.69
N ILE A 247 -27.55 -3.11 -1.95
CA ILE A 247 -27.62 -3.25 -0.49
C ILE A 247 -28.11 -4.66 -0.13
N VAL A 248 -27.39 -5.32 0.78
CA VAL A 248 -27.76 -6.63 1.32
C VAL A 248 -29.15 -6.56 1.95
N GLY A 249 -30.01 -7.52 1.62
CA GLY A 249 -31.42 -7.57 2.07
C GLY A 249 -32.41 -6.89 1.12
N ASN A 250 -31.95 -6.30 0.01
CA ASN A 250 -32.85 -5.85 -1.05
C ASN A 250 -33.61 -7.05 -1.67
N PRO A 251 -34.95 -7.04 -1.77
CA PRO A 251 -35.72 -8.16 -2.31
C PRO A 251 -35.36 -8.53 -3.76
N LYS A 252 -34.86 -7.57 -4.55
CA LYS A 252 -34.44 -7.79 -5.94
C LYS A 252 -33.04 -8.40 -6.05
N LEU A 253 -32.29 -8.47 -4.94
CA LEU A 253 -30.92 -8.96 -4.90
C LEU A 253 -30.91 -10.40 -4.40
N GLN A 254 -30.56 -11.35 -5.27
CA GLN A 254 -30.47 -12.77 -4.92
C GLN A 254 -29.17 -13.15 -4.18
N ALA A 255 -28.30 -12.19 -3.88
CA ALA A 255 -27.01 -12.45 -3.27
C ALA A 255 -27.11 -12.74 -1.77
N SER A 256 -26.47 -13.82 -1.32
CA SER A 256 -26.37 -14.21 0.09
C SER A 256 -24.92 -14.18 0.56
N LEU A 257 -24.65 -13.50 1.68
CA LEU A 257 -23.33 -13.45 2.31
C LEU A 257 -22.81 -14.81 2.81
N ARG A 258 -23.71 -15.81 2.94
CA ARG A 258 -23.36 -17.16 3.39
C ARG A 258 -23.01 -18.11 2.25
N GLN A 259 -23.29 -17.72 1.01
CA GLN A 259 -23.10 -18.58 -0.15
C GLN A 259 -21.92 -18.11 -1.00
N ASN A 260 -21.31 -19.05 -1.72
CA ASN A 260 -20.29 -18.73 -2.71
C ASN A 260 -20.92 -17.88 -3.83
N PRO A 261 -20.21 -16.86 -4.34
CA PRO A 261 -18.85 -16.44 -4.01
C PRO A 261 -18.72 -15.42 -2.86
N TRP A 262 -19.84 -14.93 -2.29
CA TRP A 262 -19.81 -13.83 -1.32
C TRP A 262 -19.25 -14.19 0.05
N ASN A 263 -19.36 -15.45 0.47
CA ASN A 263 -18.75 -15.94 1.71
C ASN A 263 -17.21 -15.91 1.69
N GLU A 264 -16.59 -15.84 0.51
CA GLU A 264 -15.12 -15.78 0.32
C GLU A 264 -14.64 -14.39 -0.15
N SER A 265 -15.57 -13.50 -0.49
CA SER A 265 -15.29 -12.14 -0.94
C SER A 265 -14.72 -11.27 0.19
N PRO A 266 -13.69 -10.47 -0.07
CA PRO A 266 -13.12 -9.56 0.92
C PRO A 266 -14.12 -8.47 1.32
N ILE A 267 -14.17 -8.20 2.62
CA ILE A 267 -14.94 -7.09 3.19
C ILE A 267 -14.03 -5.86 3.33
N LEU A 268 -14.40 -4.75 2.69
CA LEU A 268 -13.67 -3.49 2.75
C LEU A 268 -14.24 -2.60 3.85
N VAL A 269 -13.36 -2.11 4.72
CA VAL A 269 -13.72 -1.23 5.84
C VAL A 269 -12.78 -0.04 5.96
N PHE A 270 -13.22 1.04 6.60
CA PHE A 270 -12.40 2.26 6.73
C PHE A 270 -11.37 2.21 7.85
N ARG A 271 -11.62 1.46 8.94
CA ARG A 271 -10.81 1.49 10.17
C ARG A 271 -10.12 0.14 10.45
N ASN A 272 -8.86 0.20 10.87
CA ASN A 272 -8.09 -0.99 11.30
C ASN A 272 -8.74 -1.71 12.49
N THR A 273 -9.33 -0.97 13.43
CA THR A 273 -10.01 -1.57 14.60
C THR A 273 -11.20 -2.41 14.18
N LEU A 274 -12.05 -1.90 13.28
CA LEU A 274 -13.19 -2.62 12.73
C LEU A 274 -12.74 -3.84 11.90
N ARG A 275 -11.71 -3.68 11.08
CA ARG A 275 -11.08 -4.77 10.33
C ARG A 275 -10.69 -5.92 11.25
N THR A 276 -9.97 -5.64 12.33
CA THR A 276 -9.56 -6.65 13.31
C THR A 276 -10.75 -7.34 13.97
N GLN A 277 -11.78 -6.58 14.35
CA GLN A 277 -12.99 -7.15 14.96
C GLN A 277 -13.76 -8.07 14.00
N ILE A 278 -13.98 -7.65 12.75
CA ILE A 278 -14.64 -8.46 11.72
C ILE A 278 -13.84 -9.73 11.46
N ASN A 279 -12.53 -9.59 11.30
CA ASN A 279 -11.64 -10.71 11.02
C ASN A 279 -11.63 -11.74 12.16
N ASN A 280 -11.54 -11.30 13.41
CA ASN A 280 -11.58 -12.20 14.56
C ASN A 280 -12.92 -12.94 14.61
N ARG A 281 -14.03 -12.22 14.43
CA ARG A 281 -15.37 -12.83 14.45
C ARG A 281 -15.59 -13.79 13.28
N ALA A 282 -15.07 -13.47 12.09
CA ALA A 282 -15.13 -14.35 10.92
C ALA A 282 -14.39 -15.68 11.15
N VAL A 283 -13.21 -15.63 11.77
CA VAL A 283 -12.47 -16.85 12.14
C VAL A 283 -13.25 -17.70 13.14
N LEU A 284 -13.80 -17.08 14.19
CA LEU A 284 -14.59 -17.79 15.20
C LEU A 284 -15.84 -18.42 14.61
N ASN A 285 -16.56 -17.71 13.76
CA ASN A 285 -17.75 -18.24 13.08
C ASN A 285 -17.40 -19.44 12.20
N LYS A 286 -16.31 -19.35 11.42
CA LYS A 286 -15.86 -20.46 10.58
C LYS A 286 -15.42 -21.67 11.41
N ALA A 287 -14.75 -21.46 12.55
CA ALA A 287 -14.40 -22.55 13.45
C ALA A 287 -15.67 -23.27 13.98
N MET A 288 -16.70 -22.51 14.36
CA MET A 288 -17.99 -23.08 14.78
C MET A 288 -18.69 -23.84 13.65
N GLU A 289 -18.72 -23.29 12.44
CA GLU A 289 -19.30 -23.94 11.25
C GLU A 289 -18.60 -25.26 10.90
N MET A 290 -17.29 -25.33 11.11
CA MET A 290 -16.49 -26.55 10.88
C MET A 290 -16.52 -27.53 12.06
N GLY A 291 -17.20 -27.20 13.17
CA GLY A 291 -17.19 -28.02 14.39
C GLY A 291 -15.80 -28.10 15.05
N LEU A 292 -14.92 -27.13 14.80
CA LEU A 292 -13.57 -27.07 15.33
C LEU A 292 -13.49 -26.18 16.57
N GLN A 293 -12.63 -26.57 17.51
CA GLN A 293 -12.28 -25.73 18.64
C GLN A 293 -11.49 -24.49 18.15
N PRO A 294 -11.90 -23.26 18.49
CA PRO A 294 -11.15 -22.06 18.11
C PRO A 294 -9.72 -22.08 18.67
N MET A 295 -8.74 -21.77 17.82
CA MET A 295 -7.35 -21.65 18.21
C MET A 295 -6.91 -20.19 18.09
N VAL A 296 -6.22 -19.67 19.11
CA VAL A 296 -5.71 -18.30 19.11
C VAL A 296 -4.24 -18.31 19.47
N CYS A 297 -3.39 -17.88 18.54
CA CYS A 297 -2.00 -17.56 18.85
C CYS A 297 -1.93 -16.26 19.64
N VAL A 298 -1.26 -16.30 20.80
CA VAL A 298 -1.07 -15.15 21.68
C VAL A 298 0.38 -14.68 21.56
N ALA A 299 0.56 -13.40 21.29
CA ALA A 299 1.87 -12.79 21.21
C ALA A 299 2.60 -12.81 22.56
N GLN A 300 3.92 -12.87 22.52
CA GLN A 300 4.77 -12.74 23.69
C GLN A 300 5.43 -11.37 23.72
N ASP A 301 5.10 -10.57 24.73
CA ASP A 301 5.59 -9.21 24.91
C ASP A 301 6.66 -9.15 26.01
N TYR A 302 7.72 -8.40 25.73
CA TYR A 302 8.90 -8.26 26.58
C TYR A 302 9.20 -6.80 26.84
N PHE A 303 9.46 -6.47 28.11
CA PHE A 303 10.00 -5.20 28.53
C PHE A 303 11.40 -5.43 29.13
N GLN A 304 12.42 -4.71 28.64
CA GLN A 304 13.81 -4.87 29.09
C GLN A 304 14.29 -6.34 29.14
N ARG A 305 13.94 -7.13 28.12
CA ARG A 305 14.24 -8.58 27.97
C ARG A 305 13.52 -9.51 28.96
N LYS A 306 12.67 -9.00 29.85
CA LYS A 306 11.79 -9.81 30.70
C LYS A 306 10.41 -9.92 30.07
N ILE A 307 9.78 -11.09 30.20
CA ILE A 307 8.38 -11.30 29.79
C ILE A 307 7.50 -10.39 30.63
N ILE A 308 6.48 -9.79 30.02
CA ILE A 308 5.46 -9.03 30.72
C ILE A 308 4.45 -10.01 31.34
N ASP A 309 4.52 -10.14 32.66
CA ASP A 309 3.68 -11.02 33.48
C ASP A 309 2.50 -10.30 34.12
N ASP A 310 2.59 -8.98 34.37
CA ASP A 310 1.50 -8.17 34.88
C ASP A 310 0.24 -8.31 33.99
N LEU A 311 -0.82 -8.85 34.58
CA LEU A 311 -2.05 -9.22 33.86
C LEU A 311 -2.71 -8.03 33.17
N ARG A 312 -2.72 -6.86 33.82
CA ARG A 312 -3.38 -5.66 33.31
C ARG A 312 -2.60 -5.08 32.13
N LEU A 313 -1.28 -4.93 32.29
CA LEU A 313 -0.38 -4.45 31.26
C LEU A 313 -0.38 -5.39 30.05
N ARG A 314 -0.23 -6.69 30.29
CA ARG A 314 -0.26 -7.72 29.24
C ARG A 314 -1.55 -7.65 28.44
N LYS A 315 -2.70 -7.58 29.11
CA LYS A 315 -4.00 -7.48 28.44
C LYS A 315 -4.10 -6.23 27.56
N THR A 316 -3.77 -5.05 28.10
CA THR A 316 -3.83 -3.79 27.35
C THR A 316 -2.93 -3.83 26.12
N ILE A 317 -1.72 -4.39 26.21
CA ILE A 317 -0.79 -4.49 25.09
C ILE A 317 -1.28 -5.51 24.03
N LEU A 318 -1.88 -6.63 24.44
CA LEU A 318 -2.44 -7.62 23.52
C LEU A 318 -3.66 -7.10 22.74
N GLU A 319 -4.46 -6.25 23.36
CA GLU A 319 -5.65 -5.62 22.75
C GLU A 319 -5.30 -4.41 21.84
N LEU A 320 -4.03 -4.00 21.78
CA LEU A 320 -3.60 -2.96 20.85
C LEU A 320 -3.89 -3.35 19.41
N PRO A 321 -4.36 -2.40 18.58
CA PRO A 321 -4.52 -2.64 17.16
C PRO A 321 -3.15 -2.92 16.52
N ASP A 322 -3.13 -3.78 15.51
CA ASP A 322 -1.92 -4.25 14.84
C ASP A 322 -1.09 -3.10 14.24
N ASN A 323 -1.72 -2.02 13.79
CA ASN A 323 -1.03 -0.84 13.27
C ASN A 323 -0.24 -0.06 14.33
N LYS A 324 -0.49 -0.26 15.63
CA LYS A 324 0.33 0.31 16.73
C LYS A 324 1.46 -0.63 17.16
N THR A 325 1.50 -1.85 16.63
CA THR A 325 2.40 -2.91 17.08
C THR A 325 3.22 -3.48 15.92
N GLU A 326 3.61 -2.60 14.98
CA GLU A 326 4.36 -2.95 13.77
C GLU A 326 3.73 -4.09 12.97
N HIS A 327 2.38 -4.10 12.91
CA HIS A 327 1.57 -5.11 12.24
C HIS A 327 1.69 -6.54 12.81
N LEU A 328 2.15 -6.70 14.05
CA LEU A 328 2.10 -7.97 14.77
C LEU A 328 0.92 -8.00 15.76
N PRO A 329 -0.17 -8.73 15.46
CA PRO A 329 -1.34 -8.76 16.32
C PRO A 329 -1.03 -9.41 17.68
N GLY A 330 -1.68 -8.94 18.75
CA GLY A 330 -1.58 -9.57 20.06
C GLY A 330 -2.32 -10.90 20.12
N TYR A 331 -3.52 -10.93 19.55
CA TYR A 331 -4.32 -12.14 19.34
C TYR A 331 -4.44 -12.43 17.85
N LEU A 332 -4.06 -13.64 17.44
CA LEU A 332 -4.23 -14.13 16.08
C LEU A 332 -5.09 -15.41 16.11
N PRO A 333 -6.42 -15.28 15.96
CA PRO A 333 -7.30 -16.41 15.77
C PRO A 333 -6.98 -17.12 14.45
N LEU A 334 -6.93 -18.45 14.49
CA LEU A 334 -6.60 -19.29 13.34
C LEU A 334 -7.63 -20.42 13.16
N VAL A 335 -8.02 -20.66 11.92
CA VAL A 335 -8.83 -21.80 11.50
C VAL A 335 -8.35 -22.29 10.13
N PRO A 336 -8.14 -23.60 9.91
CA PRO A 336 -7.70 -24.11 8.62
C PRO A 336 -8.56 -23.61 7.45
N GLY A 337 -7.92 -23.25 6.35
CA GLY A 337 -8.58 -22.70 5.15
C GLY A 337 -9.00 -21.24 5.27
N MET A 338 -8.59 -20.50 6.31
CA MET A 338 -8.82 -19.05 6.36
C MET A 338 -7.83 -18.28 5.48
N PRO A 339 -8.27 -17.17 4.86
CA PRO A 339 -7.36 -16.24 4.21
C PRO A 339 -6.53 -15.50 5.26
N VAL A 340 -5.22 -15.44 5.03
CA VAL A 340 -4.25 -14.67 5.83
C VAL A 340 -3.48 -13.72 4.93
N LEU A 341 -2.87 -12.71 5.53
CA LEU A 341 -2.04 -11.72 4.85
C LEU A 341 -0.74 -11.56 5.62
N LEU A 342 0.37 -11.64 4.90
CA LEU A 342 1.73 -11.53 5.44
C LEU A 342 2.04 -10.09 5.83
N THR A 343 2.51 -9.84 7.05
CA THR A 343 2.74 -8.46 7.53
C THR A 343 4.17 -7.96 7.38
N GLU A 344 5.08 -8.80 6.90
CA GLU A 344 6.47 -8.45 6.66
C GLU A 344 7.00 -9.01 5.34
N ASN A 345 8.20 -8.58 4.95
CA ASN A 345 8.87 -9.10 3.77
C ASN A 345 9.69 -10.34 4.16
N THR A 346 9.18 -11.53 3.84
CA THR A 346 9.85 -12.80 4.16
C THR A 346 10.80 -13.23 3.03
N ALA A 347 10.31 -13.30 1.79
CA ALA A 347 11.11 -13.67 0.63
C ALA A 347 10.57 -12.96 -0.62
N THR A 348 10.99 -11.72 -0.83
CA THR A 348 10.49 -10.86 -1.92
C THR A 348 10.76 -11.44 -3.30
N GLU A 349 11.86 -12.17 -3.47
CA GLU A 349 12.23 -12.84 -4.73
C GLU A 349 11.21 -13.91 -5.14
N LEU A 350 10.56 -14.54 -4.15
CA LEU A 350 9.52 -15.54 -4.34
C LEU A 350 8.11 -14.93 -4.41
N GLY A 351 8.01 -13.60 -4.36
CA GLY A 351 6.73 -12.88 -4.28
C GLY A 351 6.10 -12.87 -2.88
N LEU A 352 6.86 -13.20 -1.83
CA LEU A 352 6.39 -13.21 -0.43
C LEU A 352 6.79 -11.91 0.28
N SER A 353 5.96 -10.89 0.12
CA SER A 353 6.14 -9.58 0.75
C SER A 353 4.96 -9.17 1.64
N ASN A 354 5.14 -8.12 2.43
CA ASN A 354 4.04 -7.53 3.20
C ASN A 354 2.85 -7.21 2.28
N GLY A 355 1.67 -7.72 2.60
CA GLY A 355 0.47 -7.61 1.75
C GLY A 355 0.11 -8.88 0.99
N THR A 356 1.02 -9.86 0.90
CA THR A 356 0.77 -11.10 0.16
C THR A 356 -0.31 -11.93 0.84
N ARG A 357 -1.34 -12.30 0.07
CA ARG A 357 -2.45 -13.13 0.55
C ARG A 357 -2.08 -14.61 0.45
N GLY A 358 -2.35 -15.36 1.50
CA GLY A 358 -2.21 -16.81 1.54
C GLY A 358 -3.41 -17.47 2.20
N ILE A 359 -3.39 -18.81 2.22
CA ILE A 359 -4.40 -19.65 2.85
C ILE A 359 -3.72 -20.38 4.01
N PHE A 360 -4.15 -20.13 5.23
CA PHE A 360 -3.61 -20.81 6.39
C PHE A 360 -4.03 -22.28 6.38
N ARG A 361 -3.05 -23.19 6.53
CA ARG A 361 -3.28 -24.64 6.53
C ARG A 361 -3.20 -25.22 7.94
N GLN A 362 -2.10 -24.96 8.65
CA GLN A 362 -1.86 -25.57 9.95
C GLN A 362 -0.93 -24.71 10.81
N LEU A 363 -1.14 -24.76 12.13
CA LEU A 363 -0.18 -24.23 13.11
C LEU A 363 0.64 -25.39 13.68
N VAL A 364 1.96 -25.22 13.73
CA VAL A 364 2.87 -26.16 14.39
C VAL A 364 3.31 -25.55 15.71
N TYR A 365 3.07 -26.27 16.82
CA TYR A 365 3.37 -25.85 18.19
C TYR A 365 3.56 -27.08 19.09
N GLU A 366 4.09 -26.90 20.29
CA GLU A 366 4.17 -27.97 21.31
C GLU A 366 2.93 -27.96 22.19
N GLU A 367 2.33 -29.12 22.49
CA GLU A 367 1.10 -29.18 23.29
C GLU A 367 1.25 -28.57 24.70
N SER A 368 2.47 -28.56 25.25
CA SER A 368 2.80 -27.85 26.50
C SER A 368 2.60 -26.33 26.44
N SER A 369 2.58 -25.74 25.23
CA SER A 369 2.39 -24.30 25.01
C SER A 369 0.92 -23.88 24.91
N ALA A 370 0.01 -24.86 24.90
CA ALA A 370 -1.42 -24.63 24.86
C ALA A 370 -1.94 -24.35 26.28
N ASP A 371 -2.39 -23.13 26.51
CA ASP A 371 -3.04 -22.73 27.74
C ASP A 371 -4.57 -22.80 27.55
N THR A 372 -5.20 -23.79 28.17
CA THR A 372 -6.66 -23.93 28.21
C THR A 372 -7.30 -23.21 29.39
N GLN A 373 -6.51 -22.65 30.31
CA GLN A 373 -6.99 -21.92 31.48
C GLN A 373 -7.00 -20.40 31.26
N PHE A 374 -6.23 -19.89 30.28
CA PHE A 374 -6.28 -18.50 29.87
C PHE A 374 -7.70 -18.14 29.38
N GLN A 375 -8.36 -17.21 30.07
CA GLN A 375 -9.69 -16.73 29.69
C GLN A 375 -9.60 -15.26 29.26
N ASP A 376 -10.12 -14.99 28.06
CA ASP A 376 -10.27 -13.63 27.54
C ASP A 376 -11.73 -13.40 27.15
N LYS A 377 -12.28 -12.23 27.49
CA LYS A 377 -13.71 -11.91 27.30
C LYS A 377 -14.11 -11.85 25.83
N ASN A 378 -13.15 -11.67 24.92
CA ASN A 378 -13.41 -11.53 23.49
C ASN A 378 -13.52 -12.88 22.77
N PHE A 379 -13.18 -13.98 23.44
CA PHE A 379 -13.13 -15.31 22.86
C PHE A 379 -14.02 -16.30 23.62
N PRO A 380 -14.60 -17.32 22.96
CA PRO A 380 -15.35 -18.38 23.63
C PRO A 380 -14.54 -19.08 24.73
N THR A 381 -15.20 -19.55 25.78
CA THR A 381 -14.53 -20.21 26.93
C THR A 381 -13.80 -21.50 26.55
N ASN A 382 -14.20 -22.16 25.47
CA ASN A 382 -13.54 -23.35 24.94
C ASN A 382 -12.39 -23.02 23.97
N THR A 383 -11.89 -21.78 23.91
CA THR A 383 -10.79 -21.40 23.01
C THR A 383 -9.46 -21.96 23.49
N LYS A 384 -8.66 -22.55 22.58
CA LYS A 384 -7.30 -23.02 22.86
C LYS A 384 -6.30 -21.88 22.57
N PHE A 385 -5.64 -21.37 23.60
CA PHE A 385 -4.64 -20.30 23.45
C PHE A 385 -3.23 -20.88 23.32
N ILE A 386 -2.51 -20.52 22.26
CA ILE A 386 -1.15 -21.00 21.98
C ILE A 386 -0.17 -19.86 22.22
N THR A 387 0.71 -20.00 23.20
CA THR A 387 1.66 -18.92 23.57
C THR A 387 3.05 -19.07 22.94
N GLN A 388 3.41 -20.27 22.46
CA GLN A 388 4.71 -20.56 21.84
C GLN A 388 4.53 -21.36 20.54
N PRO A 389 3.98 -20.76 19.46
CA PRO A 389 3.96 -21.42 18.16
C PRO A 389 5.39 -21.61 17.64
N LYS A 390 5.66 -22.66 16.86
CA LYS A 390 6.94 -22.82 16.14
C LYS A 390 6.88 -22.10 14.80
N TYR A 391 5.87 -22.40 14.00
CA TYR A 391 5.59 -21.78 12.70
C TYR A 391 4.16 -22.07 12.24
N ALA A 392 3.69 -21.31 11.25
CA ALA A 392 2.43 -21.57 10.56
C ALA A 392 2.70 -22.03 9.12
N LEU A 393 2.03 -23.09 8.67
CA LEU A 393 2.02 -23.51 7.27
C LEU A 393 0.97 -22.71 6.52
N VAL A 394 1.42 -21.95 5.53
CA VAL A 394 0.56 -21.09 4.71
C VAL A 394 0.80 -21.40 3.25
N GLU A 395 -0.28 -21.63 2.51
CA GLU A 395 -0.24 -21.80 1.06
C GLU A 395 -0.31 -20.43 0.38
N PHE A 396 0.58 -20.19 -0.58
CA PHE A 396 0.60 -18.99 -1.40
C PHE A 396 0.41 -19.34 -2.87
N PRO A 397 -0.83 -19.42 -3.38
CA PRO A 397 -1.11 -19.88 -4.75
C PRO A 397 -0.37 -19.11 -5.85
N ASN A 398 -0.06 -17.83 -5.58
CA ASN A 398 0.56 -16.90 -6.52
C ASN A 398 2.07 -16.70 -6.28
N CYS A 399 2.72 -17.47 -5.41
CA CYS A 399 4.17 -17.36 -5.24
C CYS A 399 4.91 -17.92 -6.45
N LYS A 400 6.12 -17.39 -6.71
CA LYS A 400 6.99 -17.78 -7.84
C LYS A 400 7.77 -19.07 -7.56
N LEU A 401 7.28 -19.92 -6.65
CA LEU A 401 7.97 -21.14 -6.23
C LEU A 401 7.54 -22.29 -7.14
N ASP A 402 8.39 -22.63 -8.10
CA ASP A 402 8.28 -23.86 -8.89
C ASP A 402 9.07 -24.96 -8.16
N SER A 403 8.39 -25.79 -7.37
CA SER A 403 9.06 -26.92 -6.70
C SER A 403 8.95 -28.18 -7.55
N GLU A 404 10.05 -28.62 -8.16
CA GLU A 404 10.21 -29.96 -8.74
C GLU A 404 10.38 -31.06 -7.67
N LEU A 405 10.24 -30.72 -6.38
CA LEU A 405 10.32 -31.65 -5.26
C LEU A 405 9.01 -32.41 -5.11
N ALA A 406 9.01 -33.69 -5.50
CA ALA A 406 7.83 -34.57 -5.60
C ALA A 406 7.00 -34.74 -4.31
N GLU A 407 7.54 -34.40 -3.14
CA GLU A 407 6.90 -34.62 -1.83
C GLU A 407 6.36 -33.35 -1.15
N LEU A 408 6.73 -32.15 -1.61
CA LEU A 408 6.16 -30.91 -1.09
C LEU A 408 4.97 -30.51 -1.94
N GLN A 409 3.78 -30.42 -1.33
CA GLN A 409 2.63 -29.76 -1.94
C GLN A 409 3.08 -28.36 -2.37
N ALA A 410 3.26 -28.18 -3.68
CA ALA A 410 3.82 -26.97 -4.25
C ALA A 410 3.12 -25.75 -3.63
N LYS A 411 3.91 -24.78 -3.14
CA LYS A 411 3.46 -23.48 -2.60
C LYS A 411 2.99 -23.41 -1.14
N ILE A 412 3.16 -24.47 -0.33
CA ILE A 412 3.04 -24.36 1.14
C ILE A 412 4.38 -23.92 1.74
N ILE A 413 4.38 -22.82 2.48
CA ILE A 413 5.59 -22.20 3.04
C ILE A 413 5.45 -22.07 4.57
N PRO A 414 6.48 -22.48 5.35
CA PRO A 414 6.50 -22.26 6.79
C PRO A 414 6.81 -20.79 7.11
N ILE A 415 5.87 -20.13 7.78
CA ILE A 415 6.00 -18.77 8.28
C ILE A 415 6.45 -18.82 9.73
N LEU A 416 7.68 -18.37 9.97
CA LEU A 416 8.33 -18.33 11.28
C LEU A 416 7.84 -17.15 12.13
N ILE A 417 8.07 -17.22 13.44
CA ILE A 417 7.84 -16.09 14.35
C ILE A 417 8.76 -14.92 14.00
N SER A 418 8.21 -13.72 14.02
CA SER A 418 8.96 -12.47 13.86
C SER A 418 9.06 -11.71 15.18
N GLU A 419 10.11 -10.88 15.30
CA GLU A 419 10.32 -9.98 16.43
C GLU A 419 10.24 -8.51 16.00
N GLN A 420 9.29 -7.77 16.56
CA GLN A 420 9.17 -6.33 16.35
C GLN A 420 9.27 -5.56 17.67
N THR A 421 9.56 -4.27 17.58
CA THR A 421 9.69 -3.39 18.74
C THR A 421 8.90 -2.13 18.48
N PHE A 422 7.96 -1.83 19.38
CA PHE A 422 7.09 -0.65 19.28
C PHE A 422 7.11 0.16 20.57
N LEU A 423 6.59 1.37 20.51
CA LEU A 423 6.44 2.26 21.65
C LEU A 423 5.03 2.16 22.20
N PHE A 424 4.91 1.90 23.51
CA PHE A 424 3.64 1.86 24.23
C PHE A 424 3.56 3.05 25.19
N ASP A 425 2.45 3.79 25.17
CA ASP A 425 2.24 4.88 26.10
C ASP A 425 1.58 4.36 27.38
N VAL A 426 2.27 4.47 28.51
CA VAL A 426 1.80 4.00 29.83
C VAL A 426 0.50 4.69 30.25
N LYS A 427 0.17 5.85 29.66
CA LYS A 427 -1.14 6.49 29.85
C LYS A 427 -2.32 5.61 29.43
N GLU A 428 -2.13 4.68 28.50
CA GLU A 428 -3.17 3.75 28.07
C GLU A 428 -3.61 2.78 29.19
N LEU A 429 -2.85 2.69 30.29
CA LEU A 429 -3.24 1.94 31.50
C LEU A 429 -4.13 2.74 32.45
N LEU A 430 -4.13 4.08 32.35
CA LEU A 430 -4.87 4.97 33.24
C LEU A 430 -6.32 5.08 32.77
N ALA A 431 -7.27 5.01 33.71
CA ALA A 431 -8.67 5.33 33.39
C ALA A 431 -8.78 6.79 32.93
N GLU A 432 -9.63 7.08 31.94
CA GLU A 432 -9.76 8.41 31.31
C GLU A 432 -9.96 9.55 32.34
N ASN A 433 -10.63 9.26 33.46
CA ASN A 433 -10.91 10.20 34.54
C ASN A 433 -9.66 10.54 35.38
N VAL A 434 -8.71 9.61 35.52
CA VAL A 434 -7.46 9.80 36.29
C VAL A 434 -6.38 10.48 35.44
N ALA A 435 -6.35 10.21 34.14
CA ALA A 435 -5.41 10.82 33.19
C ALA A 435 -5.61 12.35 33.07
N LYS A 436 -6.84 12.85 33.25
CA LYS A 436 -7.15 14.29 33.28
C LYS A 436 -6.76 14.96 34.61
N ALA A 437 -6.87 14.25 35.73
CA ALA A 437 -6.54 14.75 37.06
C ALA A 437 -5.03 14.74 37.35
N ALA A 438 -4.32 13.74 36.82
CA ALA A 438 -2.87 13.67 36.92
C ALA A 438 -2.25 14.68 35.95
N LYS A 439 -1.92 15.87 36.44
CA LYS A 439 -0.93 16.78 35.80
C LYS A 439 0.42 16.07 35.78
N ILE A 440 0.58 15.08 34.91
CA ILE A 440 1.81 14.31 34.75
C ILE A 440 2.84 15.23 34.13
N ASN A 441 3.74 15.73 34.98
CA ASN A 441 4.91 16.51 34.62
C ASN A 441 5.71 15.82 33.49
N ARG A 442 6.37 16.64 32.66
CA ARG A 442 7.16 16.34 31.44
C ARG A 442 8.21 15.20 31.57
N LYS A 443 7.81 13.96 31.86
CA LYS A 443 8.63 12.75 31.68
C LYS A 443 8.05 11.91 30.54
N THR A 444 8.92 11.23 29.81
CA THR A 444 8.57 10.32 28.72
C THR A 444 7.68 9.20 29.22
N THR A 445 6.40 9.21 28.83
CA THR A 445 5.40 8.18 29.19
C THR A 445 5.44 6.97 28.26
N LYS A 446 6.35 6.95 27.27
CA LYS A 446 6.46 5.88 26.29
C LYS A 446 7.54 4.88 26.69
N ILE A 447 7.18 3.60 26.76
CA ILE A 447 8.11 2.49 26.97
C ILE A 447 8.29 1.70 25.68
N SER A 448 9.47 1.08 25.51
CA SER A 448 9.76 0.22 24.37
C SER A 448 9.41 -1.22 24.70
N ILE A 449 8.51 -1.81 23.91
CA ILE A 449 8.04 -3.19 24.06
C ILE A 449 8.52 -3.98 22.86
N LYS A 450 9.12 -5.15 23.12
CA LYS A 450 9.47 -6.11 22.08
C LYS A 450 8.38 -7.19 22.04
N ARG A 451 7.81 -7.44 20.87
CA ARG A 451 6.80 -8.48 20.62
C ARG A 451 7.35 -9.59 19.76
N LYS A 452 7.06 -10.84 20.13
CA LYS A 452 7.23 -12.03 19.30
C LYS A 452 5.86 -12.58 18.91
N ALA A 453 5.59 -12.65 17.61
CA ALA A 453 4.35 -13.20 17.08
C ALA A 453 4.53 -13.69 15.63
N LEU A 454 3.59 -14.47 15.11
CA LEU A 454 3.55 -14.78 13.69
C LEU A 454 3.28 -13.49 12.89
N PRO A 455 4.02 -13.22 11.80
CA PRO A 455 3.82 -12.06 10.94
C PRO A 455 2.62 -12.26 9.99
N LEU A 456 1.48 -12.63 10.56
CA LEU A 456 0.25 -12.95 9.85
C LEU A 456 -0.92 -12.19 10.48
N ILE A 457 -1.83 -11.74 9.63
CA ILE A 457 -3.15 -11.25 10.04
C ILE A 457 -4.22 -11.98 9.24
N SER A 458 -5.40 -12.15 9.83
CA SER A 458 -6.58 -12.61 9.11
C SER A 458 -6.96 -11.62 7.99
N ALA A 459 -7.47 -12.16 6.88
CA ALA A 459 -7.71 -11.43 5.62
C ALA A 459 -9.12 -11.63 5.03
N TYR A 460 -10.13 -11.90 5.88
CA TYR A 460 -11.54 -11.82 5.46
C TYR A 460 -11.98 -10.39 5.15
N SER A 461 -11.38 -9.43 5.85
CA SER A 461 -11.56 -8.00 5.66
C SER A 461 -10.23 -7.27 5.58
N MET A 462 -10.21 -6.16 4.84
CA MET A 462 -9.07 -5.27 4.72
C MET A 462 -9.52 -3.82 4.74
N THR A 463 -8.59 -2.91 5.00
CA THR A 463 -8.91 -1.49 4.89
C THR A 463 -9.02 -1.07 3.43
N THR A 464 -9.87 -0.09 3.16
CA THR A 464 -10.01 0.50 1.82
C THR A 464 -8.68 1.00 1.25
N HIS A 465 -7.80 1.57 2.09
CA HIS A 465 -6.44 1.98 1.72
C HIS A 465 -5.60 0.81 1.19
N LYS A 466 -5.66 -0.36 1.84
CA LYS A 466 -4.92 -1.57 1.39
C LYS A 466 -5.48 -2.18 0.11
N SER A 467 -6.70 -1.83 -0.27
CA SER A 467 -7.29 -2.26 -1.55
C SER A 467 -6.76 -1.48 -2.75
N GLN A 468 -6.09 -0.33 -2.54
CA GLN A 468 -5.66 0.56 -3.62
C GLN A 468 -4.77 -0.12 -4.68
N ASP A 469 -3.97 -1.10 -4.28
CA ASP A 469 -3.02 -1.76 -5.20
C ASP A 469 -3.55 -3.09 -5.74
N GLN A 470 -4.84 -3.38 -5.54
CA GLN A 470 -5.42 -4.69 -5.83
C GLN A 470 -6.55 -4.60 -6.87
N ILE A 471 -6.65 -5.64 -7.68
CA ILE A 471 -7.83 -5.94 -8.50
C ILE A 471 -8.62 -7.00 -7.74
N LEU A 472 -9.88 -6.73 -7.44
CA LEU A 472 -10.72 -7.63 -6.64
C LEU A 472 -11.85 -8.14 -7.53
N GLY A 473 -12.07 -9.47 -7.52
CA GLY A 473 -13.13 -10.08 -8.32
C GLY A 473 -14.51 -9.65 -7.86
N LYS A 474 -14.79 -9.79 -6.56
CA LYS A 474 -16.00 -9.34 -5.88
C LYS A 474 -15.65 -8.69 -4.56
N ILE A 475 -16.42 -7.70 -4.13
CA ILE A 475 -16.19 -6.99 -2.87
C ILE A 475 -17.49 -6.77 -2.11
N ILE A 476 -17.36 -6.77 -0.79
CA ILE A 476 -18.41 -6.33 0.12
C ILE A 476 -17.89 -5.06 0.81
N ILE A 477 -18.68 -3.99 0.85
CA ILE A 477 -18.24 -2.72 1.45
C ILE A 477 -19.32 -2.11 2.36
N ASP A 478 -18.87 -1.45 3.42
CA ASP A 478 -19.68 -0.50 4.17
C ASP A 478 -19.37 0.92 3.67
N LEU A 479 -20.39 1.62 3.16
CA LEU A 479 -20.26 3.00 2.66
C LEU A 479 -20.54 4.05 3.74
N VAL A 480 -20.89 3.63 4.96
CA VAL A 480 -21.03 4.55 6.09
C VAL A 480 -19.65 4.94 6.58
N MET A 481 -19.22 6.15 6.23
CA MET A 481 -17.89 6.65 6.53
C MET A 481 -17.75 7.07 8.00
N PRO A 482 -16.59 6.83 8.62
CA PRO A 482 -16.33 7.30 9.97
C PRO A 482 -16.25 8.83 10.03
N PRO A 483 -16.51 9.46 11.20
CA PRO A 483 -16.27 10.90 11.36
C PRO A 483 -14.78 11.24 11.14
N GLY A 484 -14.52 12.30 10.38
CA GLY A 484 -13.18 12.77 10.04
C GLY A 484 -13.08 13.41 8.65
N SER A 485 -11.86 13.68 8.19
CA SER A 485 -11.60 14.14 6.81
C SER A 485 -11.89 13.00 5.83
N VAL A 486 -12.90 13.21 4.98
CA VAL A 486 -13.27 12.26 3.94
C VAL A 486 -12.69 12.75 2.61
N GLU A 487 -11.88 11.92 1.97
CA GLU A 487 -11.37 12.16 0.62
C GLU A 487 -12.26 11.47 -0.42
N VAL A 488 -12.28 11.98 -1.66
CA VAL A 488 -12.99 11.34 -2.79
C VAL A 488 -12.59 9.87 -2.91
N ALA A 489 -11.30 9.60 -2.70
CA ALA A 489 -10.71 8.27 -2.68
C ALA A 489 -11.43 7.31 -1.73
N SER A 490 -12.02 7.77 -0.63
CA SER A 490 -12.71 6.93 0.36
C SER A 490 -13.76 6.04 -0.26
N VAL A 491 -14.53 6.56 -1.22
CA VAL A 491 -15.59 5.80 -1.90
C VAL A 491 -15.14 5.35 -3.29
N TYR A 492 -14.47 6.23 -4.04
CA TYR A 492 -14.05 5.93 -5.40
C TYR A 492 -13.05 4.76 -5.48
N VAL A 493 -12.03 4.73 -4.61
CA VAL A 493 -10.99 3.69 -4.65
C VAL A 493 -11.58 2.30 -4.48
N PRO A 494 -12.38 2.01 -3.43
CA PRO A 494 -13.00 0.68 -3.28
C PRO A 494 -13.93 0.29 -4.43
N LEU A 495 -14.79 1.20 -4.90
CA LEU A 495 -15.73 0.89 -5.97
C LEU A 495 -15.01 0.62 -7.31
N SER A 496 -13.90 1.31 -7.58
CA SER A 496 -13.08 1.07 -8.78
C SER A 496 -12.33 -0.28 -8.81
N ARG A 497 -12.44 -1.10 -7.74
CA ARG A 497 -11.74 -2.40 -7.63
C ARG A 497 -12.44 -3.54 -8.37
N VAL A 498 -13.75 -3.41 -8.58
CA VAL A 498 -14.57 -4.40 -9.28
C VAL A 498 -14.85 -3.99 -10.71
N LYS A 499 -15.09 -4.98 -11.58
CA LYS A 499 -15.30 -4.76 -13.02
C LYS A 499 -16.73 -4.41 -13.39
N ARG A 500 -17.70 -4.90 -12.61
CA ARG A 500 -19.14 -4.78 -12.86
C ARG A 500 -19.85 -4.38 -11.58
N LEU A 501 -21.01 -3.74 -11.70
CA LEU A 501 -21.85 -3.44 -10.53
C LEU A 501 -22.30 -4.71 -9.79
N ASP A 502 -22.48 -5.82 -10.51
CA ASP A 502 -22.88 -7.11 -9.94
C ASP A 502 -21.82 -7.77 -9.05
N ASP A 503 -20.59 -7.27 -9.09
CA ASP A 503 -19.48 -7.71 -8.28
C ASP A 503 -19.35 -6.91 -6.97
N LEU A 504 -20.25 -5.95 -6.73
CA LEU A 504 -20.33 -5.14 -5.53
C LEU A 504 -21.52 -5.57 -4.65
N LEU A 505 -21.28 -5.67 -3.34
CA LEU A 505 -22.32 -5.66 -2.32
C LEU A 505 -22.08 -4.57 -1.29
N ILE A 506 -23.17 -3.94 -0.84
CA ILE A 506 -23.14 -2.91 0.20
C ILE A 506 -23.82 -3.46 1.45
N ILE A 507 -23.11 -3.46 2.57
CA ILE A 507 -23.55 -4.15 3.80
C ILE A 507 -24.85 -3.55 4.37
N ARG A 508 -25.01 -2.24 4.29
CA ARG A 508 -26.12 -1.51 4.92
C ARG A 508 -26.49 -0.25 4.15
N PRO A 509 -27.70 0.29 4.37
CA PRO A 509 -28.08 1.61 3.85
C PRO A 509 -27.08 2.70 4.25
N PHE A 510 -26.90 3.67 3.36
CA PHE A 510 -26.01 4.82 3.53
C PHE A 510 -26.69 6.06 2.94
N GLU A 511 -26.20 7.26 3.28
CA GLU A 511 -26.79 8.51 2.82
C GLU A 511 -26.18 8.97 1.49
N PHE A 512 -26.96 9.70 0.68
CA PHE A 512 -26.49 10.25 -0.59
C PHE A 512 -25.25 11.15 -0.42
N ALA A 513 -25.14 11.86 0.71
CA ALA A 513 -23.99 12.70 1.04
C ALA A 513 -22.65 11.93 0.98
N ALA A 514 -22.67 10.60 1.17
CA ALA A 514 -21.47 9.77 1.04
C ALA A 514 -20.87 9.81 -0.38
N LEU A 515 -21.67 10.09 -1.41
CA LEU A 515 -21.25 10.15 -2.81
C LEU A 515 -20.89 11.56 -3.27
N GLN A 516 -21.11 12.58 -2.44
CA GLN A 516 -20.91 13.99 -2.78
C GLN A 516 -19.57 14.56 -2.31
N VAL A 517 -18.62 13.68 -1.98
CA VAL A 517 -17.27 14.09 -1.57
C VAL A 517 -16.58 14.74 -2.77
N LYS A 518 -16.05 15.96 -2.57
CA LYS A 518 -15.36 16.73 -3.61
C LYS A 518 -13.87 16.73 -3.37
N SER A 519 -13.10 16.78 -4.45
CA SER A 519 -11.66 16.99 -4.40
C SER A 519 -11.33 18.35 -3.77
N SER A 520 -10.26 18.39 -2.96
CA SER A 520 -9.78 19.64 -2.35
C SER A 520 -9.38 20.68 -3.42
N THR A 521 -9.31 21.95 -3.02
CA THR A 521 -8.87 23.03 -3.92
C THR A 521 -7.46 22.78 -4.47
N ALA A 522 -6.52 22.37 -3.62
CA ALA A 522 -5.15 22.05 -4.03
C ALA A 522 -5.08 20.88 -5.03
N GLN A 523 -5.92 19.84 -4.86
CA GLN A 523 -6.03 18.76 -5.85
C GLN A 523 -6.54 19.28 -7.21
N ARG A 524 -7.57 20.12 -7.21
CA ARG A 524 -8.14 20.69 -8.45
C ARG A 524 -7.12 21.57 -9.18
N GLU A 525 -6.41 22.42 -8.45
CA GLU A 525 -5.35 23.25 -9.00
C GLU A 525 -4.23 22.42 -9.64
N GLU A 526 -3.84 21.32 -8.99
CA GLU A 526 -2.84 20.41 -9.55
C GLU A 526 -3.33 19.72 -10.82
N LEU A 527 -4.57 19.22 -10.85
CA LEU A 527 -5.15 18.63 -12.05
C LEU A 527 -5.20 19.63 -13.22
N ILE A 528 -5.57 20.88 -12.95
CA ILE A 528 -5.53 21.97 -13.96
C ILE A 528 -4.10 22.23 -14.44
N ARG A 529 -3.11 22.21 -13.54
CA ARG A 529 -1.69 22.37 -13.90
C ARG A 529 -1.23 21.24 -14.83
N LEU A 530 -1.55 19.99 -14.51
CA LEU A 530 -1.20 18.83 -15.32
C LEU A 530 -1.86 18.89 -16.71
N TYR A 531 -3.12 19.26 -16.78
CA TYR A 531 -3.84 19.47 -18.06
C TYR A 531 -3.17 20.53 -18.94
N ARG A 532 -2.67 21.63 -18.36
CA ARG A 532 -1.91 22.64 -19.13
C ARG A 532 -0.61 22.07 -19.69
N ILE A 533 0.11 21.26 -18.90
CA ILE A 533 1.36 20.63 -19.35
C ILE A 533 1.06 19.59 -20.45
N GLU A 534 0.02 18.79 -20.29
CA GLU A 534 -0.41 17.80 -21.28
C GLU A 534 -0.64 18.46 -22.65
N ASN A 535 -1.42 19.55 -22.71
CA ASN A 535 -1.65 20.30 -23.94
C ASN A 535 -0.37 20.87 -24.59
N SER A 536 0.67 21.11 -23.79
CA SER A 536 1.97 21.57 -24.28
C SER A 536 2.93 20.42 -24.65
N THR A 537 2.65 19.18 -24.20
CA THR A 537 3.54 18.02 -24.34
C THR A 537 3.83 17.67 -25.81
N PRO A 538 2.86 17.64 -26.74
CA PRO A 538 3.12 17.37 -28.16
C PRO A 538 4.05 18.37 -28.83
N LYS A 539 4.09 19.63 -28.36
CA LYS A 539 5.02 20.65 -28.89
C LYS A 539 6.45 20.38 -28.45
N ARG A 540 6.63 19.84 -27.24
CA ARG A 540 7.95 19.53 -26.67
C ARG A 540 8.47 18.16 -27.11
N PHE A 541 7.57 17.20 -27.30
CA PHE A 541 7.88 15.83 -27.70
C PHE A 541 7.06 15.46 -28.94
N PRO A 542 7.44 15.97 -30.13
CA PRO A 542 6.73 15.67 -31.37
C PRO A 542 6.99 14.22 -31.77
N ILE A 543 5.97 13.38 -31.60
CA ILE A 543 6.00 11.99 -32.03
C ILE A 543 4.92 11.79 -33.07
N SER A 544 5.30 11.27 -34.24
CA SER A 544 4.35 10.81 -35.24
C SER A 544 3.59 9.59 -34.68
N MET A 545 2.30 9.75 -34.39
CA MET A 545 1.44 8.65 -33.90
C MET A 545 1.24 7.55 -34.93
#